data_AF-Q1IBA8-F1
#
_entry.id   AF-Q1IBA8-F1
#
_cell.length_a   1.000
_cell.length_b   1.000
_cell.length_c   1.000
_cell.angle_alpha   90.00
_cell.angle_beta   90.00
_cell.angle_gamma   90.00
#
_symmetry.space_group_name_H-M   'P 1'
#
loop_
_entity.id
_entity.type
_entity.pdbx_description
1 polymer ?
#
loop_
_entity_poly.entity_id
_entity_poly.type
_entity_poly.pdbx_seq_one_letter_code
_entity_poly.pdbx_strand_id
1 'polypeptide(L)'
;MKSGYAGIGLDVVSFEKFLQADNDCRRIMDKFKEIATVHEIPYTKDSVLIQRLGSFGIEGIERLHELLCENESEILRLFEEMQKLPNDDGEHDEFLTFSISAPVFYLCHILASKMSEHEILKYIQVNGWFTEASGEEFLDVLVNFNGVRQVDTTLDF
;
A
#
# COMPACT_ATOMS: atom_id res chain seq x y z
N MET A 1 21.57 -1.91 -8.26
CA MET A 1 21.74 -1.15 -9.52
C MET A 1 21.22 0.26 -9.26
N LYS A 2 21.83 1.31 -9.82
CA LYS A 2 21.20 2.64 -9.77
C LYS A 2 19.95 2.57 -10.65
N SER A 3 18.81 2.94 -10.10
CA SER A 3 17.58 3.01 -10.87
C SER A 3 17.74 4.10 -11.94
N GLY A 4 17.14 3.93 -13.12
CA GLY A 4 17.24 4.91 -14.20
C GLY A 4 16.50 6.24 -13.92
N TYR A 5 16.12 6.49 -12.67
CA TYR A 5 15.12 7.48 -12.26
C TYR A 5 15.71 8.69 -11.53
N ALA A 6 17.04 8.77 -11.42
CA ALA A 6 17.71 9.86 -10.71
C ALA A 6 17.28 11.24 -11.24
N GLY A 7 16.83 12.11 -10.32
CA GLY A 7 16.39 13.47 -10.64
C GLY A 7 14.98 13.59 -11.24
N ILE A 8 14.22 12.50 -11.36
CA ILE A 8 12.83 12.54 -11.83
C ILE A 8 11.90 12.78 -10.63
N GLY A 9 11.17 13.90 -10.66
CA GLY A 9 10.17 14.24 -9.65
C GLY A 9 8.91 13.35 -9.70
N LEU A 10 8.16 13.32 -8.60
CA LEU A 10 6.89 12.63 -8.49
C LEU A 10 5.74 13.55 -8.90
N ASP A 11 5.43 13.57 -10.19
CA ASP A 11 4.25 14.20 -10.77
C ASP A 11 3.38 13.16 -11.51
N VAL A 12 2.15 13.54 -11.89
CA VAL A 12 1.18 12.63 -12.53
C VAL A 12 1.75 11.97 -13.79
N VAL A 13 2.49 12.69 -14.62
CA VAL A 13 3.04 12.18 -15.88
C VAL A 13 4.22 11.26 -15.61
N SER A 14 5.12 11.66 -14.72
CA SER A 14 6.29 10.86 -14.35
C SER A 14 5.88 9.57 -13.65
N PHE A 15 4.88 9.63 -12.77
CA PHE A 15 4.31 8.48 -12.08
C PHE A 15 3.62 7.51 -13.04
N GLU A 16 2.78 8.01 -13.95
CA GLU A 16 2.14 7.17 -14.98
C GLU A 16 3.16 6.43 -15.85
N LYS A 17 4.22 7.13 -16.30
CA LYS A 17 5.31 6.51 -17.07
C LYS A 17 6.07 5.46 -16.26
N PHE A 18 6.32 5.74 -14.98
CA PHE A 18 6.95 4.79 -14.07
C PHE A 18 6.11 3.51 -13.98
N LEU A 19 4.82 3.61 -13.69
CA LEU A 19 3.92 2.45 -13.59
C LEU A 19 3.87 1.60 -14.86
N GLN A 20 4.01 2.22 -16.03
CA GLN A 20 3.99 1.51 -17.32
C GLN A 20 5.31 0.84 -17.69
N ALA A 21 6.45 1.42 -17.27
CA ALA A 21 7.77 1.03 -17.73
C ALA A 21 8.61 0.27 -16.70
N ASP A 22 8.28 0.37 -15.40
CA ASP A 22 9.06 -0.25 -14.35
C ASP A 22 8.77 -1.74 -14.22
N ASN A 23 9.83 -2.55 -14.39
CA ASN A 23 9.71 -4.01 -14.36
C ASN A 23 9.48 -4.54 -12.95
N ASP A 24 9.95 -3.86 -11.90
CA ASP A 24 9.77 -4.32 -10.52
C ASP A 24 8.34 -4.12 -10.06
N CYS A 25 7.73 -2.96 -10.33
CA CYS A 25 6.31 -2.72 -10.09
C CYS A 25 5.44 -3.76 -10.81
N ARG A 26 5.71 -4.03 -12.09
CA ARG A 26 5.02 -5.08 -12.87
C ARG A 26 5.20 -6.46 -12.23
N ARG A 27 6.41 -6.80 -11.83
CA ARG A 27 6.73 -8.09 -11.21
C ARG A 27 6.02 -8.29 -9.88
N ILE A 28 5.87 -7.25 -9.06
CA ILE A 28 5.07 -7.32 -7.81
C ILE A 28 3.60 -7.54 -8.13
N MET A 29 3.05 -6.82 -9.12
CA MET A 29 1.67 -7.00 -9.57
C MET A 29 1.41 -8.41 -10.11
N ASP A 30 2.37 -9.01 -10.81
CA ASP A 30 2.23 -10.39 -11.29
C ASP A 30 2.21 -11.39 -10.13
N LYS A 31 2.97 -11.14 -9.05
CA LYS A 31 2.87 -11.95 -7.82
C LYS A 31 1.53 -11.80 -7.10
N PHE A 32 0.86 -10.65 -7.16
CA PHE A 32 -0.51 -10.54 -6.64
C PHE A 32 -1.47 -11.50 -7.35
N LYS A 33 -1.30 -11.70 -8.67
CA LYS A 33 -2.09 -12.64 -9.48
C LYS A 33 -1.80 -14.11 -9.14
N GLU A 34 -0.65 -14.40 -8.52
CA GLU A 34 -0.32 -15.73 -8.00
C GLU A 34 -0.99 -16.00 -6.65
N ILE A 35 -1.26 -14.96 -5.86
CA ILE A 35 -1.87 -15.04 -4.53
C ILE A 35 -3.40 -15.11 -4.61
N ALA A 36 -4.01 -14.30 -5.49
CA ALA A 36 -5.46 -14.21 -5.64
C ALA A 36 -5.87 -14.05 -7.11
N THR A 37 -7.14 -14.31 -7.41
CA THR A 37 -7.71 -14.03 -8.73
C THR A 37 -7.80 -12.52 -8.93
N VAL A 38 -6.78 -11.92 -9.54
CA VAL A 38 -6.71 -10.47 -9.79
C VAL A 38 -6.97 -10.15 -11.26
N HIS A 39 -7.99 -9.34 -11.52
CA HIS A 39 -8.20 -8.70 -12.82
C HIS A 39 -7.53 -7.33 -12.86
N GLU A 40 -6.61 -7.18 -13.82
CA GLU A 40 -5.95 -5.91 -14.04
C GLU A 40 -6.82 -4.96 -14.86
N ILE A 41 -7.08 -3.76 -14.33
CA ILE A 41 -7.76 -2.66 -15.04
C ILE A 41 -6.78 -1.57 -15.46
N PRO A 42 -7.09 -0.79 -16.51
CA PRO A 42 -6.29 0.34 -16.90
C PRO A 42 -6.11 1.32 -15.73
N TYR A 43 -4.87 1.78 -15.53
CA TYR A 43 -4.60 2.85 -14.59
C TYR A 43 -5.30 4.14 -15.05
N THR A 44 -6.11 4.70 -14.16
CA THR A 44 -6.65 6.06 -14.29
C THR A 44 -5.82 6.99 -13.43
N LYS A 45 -5.44 8.15 -13.97
CA LYS A 45 -4.62 9.16 -13.25
C LYS A 45 -5.14 9.39 -11.84
N ASP A 46 -4.32 8.99 -10.86
CA ASP A 46 -4.66 9.02 -9.44
C ASP A 46 -3.79 10.05 -8.73
N SER A 47 -4.33 11.26 -8.56
CA SER A 47 -3.66 12.31 -7.79
C SER A 47 -3.63 12.03 -6.29
N VAL A 48 -4.54 11.20 -5.78
CA VAL A 48 -4.64 10.89 -4.34
C VAL A 48 -3.45 10.03 -3.92
N LEU A 49 -3.10 9.03 -4.72
CA LEU A 49 -1.94 8.19 -4.45
C LEU A 49 -0.62 8.99 -4.45
N ILE A 50 -0.47 9.95 -5.37
CA ILE A 50 0.69 10.86 -5.40
C ILE A 50 0.73 11.75 -4.17
N GLN A 51 -0.40 12.32 -3.75
CA GLN A 51 -0.47 13.13 -2.53
C GLN A 51 -0.12 12.30 -1.29
N ARG A 52 -0.59 11.05 -1.24
CA ARG A 52 -0.29 10.11 -0.15
C ARG A 52 1.20 9.79 -0.08
N LEU A 53 1.84 9.50 -1.20
CA LEU A 53 3.31 9.35 -1.26
C LEU A 53 4.03 10.61 -0.75
N GLY A 54 3.56 11.79 -1.14
CA GLY A 54 4.07 13.07 -0.64
C GLY A 54 3.99 13.21 0.88
N SER A 55 2.91 12.72 1.52
CA SER A 55 2.78 12.74 2.98
C SER A 55 3.81 11.85 3.72
N PHE A 56 4.40 10.88 3.02
CA PHE A 56 5.52 10.08 3.52
C PHE A 56 6.89 10.66 3.13
N GLY A 57 6.94 11.86 2.55
CA GLY A 57 8.16 12.51 2.08
C GLY A 57 8.73 11.92 0.80
N ILE A 58 7.93 11.19 0.02
CA ILE A 58 8.36 10.62 -1.26
C ILE A 58 8.04 11.60 -2.37
N GLU A 59 9.08 12.29 -2.85
CA GLU A 59 8.95 13.37 -3.85
C GLU A 59 9.53 13.02 -5.21
N GLY A 60 10.11 11.83 -5.38
CA GLY A 60 10.80 11.42 -6.61
C GLY A 60 10.64 9.93 -6.94
N ILE A 61 10.74 9.61 -8.23
CA ILE A 61 10.54 8.26 -8.76
C ILE A 61 11.64 7.30 -8.30
N GLU A 62 12.89 7.78 -8.16
CA GLU A 62 13.99 6.97 -7.64
C GLU A 62 13.70 6.45 -6.23
N ARG A 63 13.26 7.32 -5.32
CA ARG A 63 12.95 6.90 -3.95
C ARG A 63 11.74 5.97 -3.89
N LEU A 64 10.73 6.22 -4.73
CA LEU A 64 9.58 5.32 -4.86
C LEU A 64 10.01 3.92 -5.32
N HIS A 65 10.85 3.82 -6.35
CA HIS A 65 11.37 2.55 -6.87
C HIS A 65 12.17 1.80 -5.81
N GLU A 66 13.08 2.48 -5.13
CA GLU A 66 13.86 1.90 -4.02
C GLU A 66 12.95 1.31 -2.95
N LEU A 67 11.93 2.05 -2.51
CA LEU A 67 11.00 1.60 -1.48
C LEU A 67 10.17 0.39 -1.92
N LEU A 68 9.74 0.33 -3.18
CA LEU A 68 9.05 -0.83 -3.74
C LEU A 68 9.96 -2.07 -3.68
N CYS A 69 11.22 -1.94 -4.09
CA CYS A 69 12.18 -3.04 -4.05
C CYS A 69 12.53 -3.45 -2.61
N GLU A 70 12.72 -2.48 -1.71
CA GLU A 70 13.07 -2.71 -0.29
C GLU A 70 11.94 -3.41 0.48
N ASN A 71 10.67 -3.16 0.14
CA ASN A 71 9.51 -3.63 0.89
C ASN A 71 8.67 -4.65 0.12
N GLU A 72 9.20 -5.26 -0.94
CA GLU A 72 8.44 -6.19 -1.77
C GLU A 72 7.83 -7.34 -0.96
N SER A 73 8.61 -7.98 -0.08
CA SER A 73 8.11 -9.08 0.76
C SER A 73 6.96 -8.66 1.65
N GLU A 74 7.05 -7.46 2.22
CA GLU A 74 6.06 -6.88 3.10
C GLU A 74 4.81 -6.49 2.32
N ILE A 75 4.95 -5.93 1.11
CA ILE A 75 3.84 -5.63 0.22
C ILE A 75 3.03 -6.90 -0.09
N LEU A 76 3.72 -8.00 -0.43
CA LEU A 76 3.07 -9.29 -0.71
C LEU A 76 2.39 -9.87 0.54
N ARG A 77 3.07 -9.83 1.69
CA ARG A 77 2.49 -10.30 2.96
C ARG A 77 1.26 -9.48 3.36
N LEU A 78 1.29 -8.16 3.20
CA LEU A 78 0.12 -7.32 3.47
C LEU A 78 -1.02 -7.65 2.51
N PHE A 79 -0.72 -7.83 1.23
CA PHE A 79 -1.71 -8.26 0.25
C PHE A 79 -2.40 -9.56 0.68
N GLU A 80 -1.65 -10.56 1.13
CA GLU A 80 -2.18 -11.81 1.68
C GLU A 80 -3.03 -11.63 2.93
N GLU A 81 -2.62 -10.78 3.89
CA GLU A 81 -3.43 -10.51 5.09
C GLU A 81 -4.76 -9.82 4.74
N MET A 82 -4.75 -8.90 3.78
CA MET A 82 -5.96 -8.22 3.31
C MET A 82 -6.97 -9.19 2.69
N GLN A 83 -6.53 -10.32 2.11
CA GLN A 83 -7.43 -11.33 1.56
C GLN A 83 -8.20 -12.13 2.62
N LYS A 84 -7.81 -12.02 3.89
CA LYS A 84 -8.45 -12.71 5.01
C LYS A 84 -9.53 -11.86 5.66
N LEU A 85 -9.62 -10.58 5.31
CA LEU A 85 -10.64 -9.68 5.84
C LEU A 85 -12.02 -10.10 5.32
N PRO A 86 -13.07 -10.01 6.16
CA PRO A 86 -14.43 -10.23 5.69
C PRO A 86 -14.80 -9.16 4.67
N ASN A 87 -15.37 -9.57 3.53
CA ASN A 87 -16.00 -8.62 2.62
C ASN A 87 -17.31 -8.13 3.24
N ASP A 88 -17.57 -6.81 3.16
CA ASP A 88 -18.79 -6.16 3.68
C ASP A 88 -20.10 -6.79 3.13
N ASP A 89 -20.03 -7.52 2.02
CA ASP A 89 -21.19 -8.07 1.32
C ASP A 89 -21.43 -9.59 1.54
N GLY A 90 -20.58 -10.27 2.32
CA GLY A 90 -20.72 -11.72 2.59
C GLY A 90 -20.50 -12.64 1.38
N GLU A 91 -20.38 -12.08 0.17
CA GLU A 91 -19.87 -12.73 -1.01
C GLU A 91 -18.39 -12.36 -1.14
N HIS A 92 -17.52 -13.37 -1.08
CA HIS A 92 -16.20 -13.19 -1.66
C HIS A 92 -16.42 -12.98 -3.14
N ASP A 93 -16.37 -11.73 -3.61
CA ASP A 93 -16.16 -11.46 -5.04
C ASP A 93 -15.05 -12.41 -5.48
N GLU A 94 -15.36 -13.32 -6.40
CA GLU A 94 -14.44 -14.40 -6.78
C GLU A 94 -13.13 -13.86 -7.37
N PHE A 95 -13.06 -12.55 -7.60
CA PHE A 95 -11.93 -11.83 -8.15
C PHE A 95 -11.80 -10.40 -7.62
N LEU A 96 -10.55 -9.96 -7.46
CA LEU A 96 -10.21 -8.58 -7.10
C LEU A 96 -9.89 -7.78 -8.35
N THR A 97 -10.25 -6.51 -8.35
CA THR A 97 -9.93 -5.60 -9.46
C THR A 97 -8.88 -4.60 -9.04
N PHE A 98 -7.71 -4.63 -9.69
CA PHE A 98 -6.59 -3.72 -9.38
C PHE A 98 -6.00 -3.11 -10.64
N SER A 99 -5.49 -1.88 -10.54
CA SER A 99 -4.64 -1.33 -11.59
C SER A 99 -3.16 -1.60 -11.30
N ILE A 100 -2.27 -1.32 -12.26
CA ILE A 100 -0.81 -1.43 -12.09
C ILE A 100 -0.25 -0.55 -10.95
N SER A 101 -1.03 0.40 -10.42
CA SER A 101 -0.66 1.18 -9.23
C SER A 101 -0.80 0.41 -7.90
N ALA A 102 -1.40 -0.78 -7.88
CA ALA A 102 -1.66 -1.52 -6.65
C ALA A 102 -0.41 -1.77 -5.79
N PRO A 103 0.77 -2.15 -6.33
CA PRO A 103 1.98 -2.27 -5.53
C PRO A 103 2.33 -0.99 -4.76
N VAL A 104 2.14 0.18 -5.38
CA VAL A 104 2.38 1.49 -4.77
C VAL A 104 1.33 1.83 -3.71
N PHE A 105 0.09 1.44 -3.96
CA PHE A 105 -0.99 1.56 -2.98
C PHE A 105 -0.69 0.76 -1.71
N TYR A 106 -0.29 -0.51 -1.86
CA TYR A 106 0.12 -1.35 -0.74
C TYR A 106 1.40 -0.84 -0.06
N LEU A 107 2.36 -0.30 -0.81
CA LEU A 107 3.53 0.36 -0.22
C LEU A 107 3.12 1.49 0.74
N CYS A 108 2.12 2.30 0.40
CA CYS A 108 1.64 3.35 1.31
C CYS A 108 1.13 2.78 2.64
N HIS A 109 0.49 1.61 2.63
CA HIS A 109 0.04 0.93 3.84
C HIS A 109 1.21 0.35 4.65
N ILE A 110 2.24 -0.16 3.97
CA ILE A 110 3.49 -0.57 4.62
C ILE A 110 4.16 0.60 5.33
N LEU A 111 4.14 1.79 4.73
CA LEU A 111 4.70 2.98 5.36
C LEU A 111 3.83 3.46 6.53
N ALA A 112 2.49 3.42 6.39
CA ALA A 112 1.56 3.76 7.46
C ALA A 112 1.69 2.83 8.67
N SER A 113 1.80 1.52 8.46
CA SER A 113 1.96 0.53 9.54
C SER A 113 3.27 0.64 10.34
N LYS A 114 4.18 1.56 9.97
CA LYS A 114 5.40 1.89 10.73
C LYS A 114 5.20 3.13 11.62
N MET A 115 4.05 3.79 11.52
CA MET A 115 3.71 4.96 12.33
C MET A 115 3.12 4.55 13.69
N SER A 116 2.92 5.52 14.58
CA SER A 116 2.15 5.27 15.80
C SER A 116 0.69 5.02 15.48
N GLU A 117 -0.02 4.29 16.34
CA GLU A 117 -1.45 4.00 16.19
C GLU A 117 -2.30 5.26 15.95
N HIS A 118 -2.00 6.35 16.66
CA HIS A 118 -2.67 7.64 16.46
C HIS A 118 -2.49 8.19 15.03
N GLU A 119 -1.29 8.04 14.45
CA GLU A 119 -1.03 8.48 13.08
C GLU A 119 -1.61 7.50 12.04
N ILE A 120 -1.68 6.21 12.35
CA ILE A 120 -2.40 5.21 11.53
C ILE A 120 -3.89 5.58 11.47
N LEU A 121 -4.51 5.91 12.61
CA LEU A 121 -5.91 6.31 12.66
C LEU A 121 -6.17 7.56 11.82
N LYS A 122 -5.31 8.59 11.91
CA LYS A 122 -5.41 9.78 11.05
C LYS A 122 -5.27 9.42 9.57
N TYR A 123 -4.31 8.56 9.25
CA TYR A 123 -4.09 8.08 7.89
C TYR A 123 -5.34 7.41 7.33
N ILE A 124 -5.97 6.50 8.07
CA ILE A 124 -7.21 5.83 7.64
C ILE A 124 -8.36 6.85 7.49
N GLN A 125 -8.52 7.77 8.45
CA GLN A 125 -9.58 8.79 8.43
C GLN A 125 -9.46 9.73 7.23
N VAL A 126 -8.26 10.25 6.94
CA VAL A 126 -8.02 11.17 5.81
C VAL A 126 -8.31 10.49 4.46
N ASN A 127 -8.12 9.18 4.38
CA ASN A 127 -8.35 8.40 3.17
C ASN A 127 -9.77 7.82 3.08
N GLY A 128 -10.63 8.05 4.08
CA GLY A 128 -12.04 7.64 4.06
C GLY A 128 -12.30 6.16 4.32
N TRP A 129 -11.31 5.40 4.81
CA TRP A 129 -11.45 3.94 4.99
C TRP A 129 -12.05 3.53 6.34
N PHE A 130 -12.33 4.49 7.23
CA PHE A 130 -12.99 4.20 8.52
C PHE A 130 -14.52 4.18 8.41
N THR A 131 -15.10 4.58 7.27
CA THR A 131 -16.56 4.68 7.09
C THR A 131 -17.20 3.41 6.54
N GLU A 132 -16.40 2.38 6.24
CA GLU A 132 -16.83 1.07 5.74
C GLU A 132 -16.84 0.06 6.89
N ALA A 133 -17.66 -1.01 6.80
CA ALA A 133 -17.86 -1.92 7.94
C ALA A 133 -16.58 -2.69 8.30
N SER A 134 -15.63 -2.77 7.37
CA SER A 134 -14.29 -3.36 7.51
C SER A 134 -13.19 -2.40 8.01
N GLY A 135 -13.54 -1.15 8.36
CA GLY A 135 -12.56 -0.13 8.73
C GLY A 135 -11.81 -0.42 10.05
N GLU A 136 -12.46 -1.09 11.00
CA GLU A 136 -11.83 -1.50 12.27
C GLU A 136 -10.86 -2.66 12.06
N GLU A 137 -11.22 -3.64 11.24
CA GLU A 137 -10.35 -4.77 10.90
C GLU A 137 -9.14 -4.31 10.09
N PHE A 138 -9.32 -3.34 9.18
CA PHE A 138 -8.20 -2.77 8.45
C PHE A 138 -7.23 -2.02 9.36
N LEU A 139 -7.74 -1.26 10.34
CA LEU A 139 -6.90 -0.65 11.37
C LEU A 139 -6.12 -1.71 12.15
N ASP A 140 -6.77 -2.79 12.59
CA ASP A 140 -6.12 -3.87 13.33
C ASP A 140 -5.00 -4.54 12.50
N VAL A 141 -5.23 -4.76 11.20
CA VAL A 141 -4.18 -5.25 10.28
C VAL A 141 -2.99 -4.30 10.29
N LEU A 142 -3.20 -2.99 10.07
CA LEU A 142 -2.09 -2.04 9.97
C LEU A 142 -1.33 -1.88 11.29
N VAL A 143 -2.02 -1.85 12.44
CA VAL A 143 -1.40 -1.73 13.77
C VAL A 143 -0.54 -2.95 14.09
N ASN A 144 -1.04 -4.16 13.76
CA ASN A 144 -0.33 -5.39 14.08
C ASN A 144 0.69 -5.82 13.00
N PHE A 145 0.67 -5.22 11.80
CA PHE A 145 1.44 -5.70 10.66
C PHE A 145 2.95 -5.79 10.93
N ASN A 146 3.56 -4.76 11.50
CA ASN A 146 5.01 -4.70 11.79
C ASN A 146 5.36 -5.14 13.21
N GLY A 147 4.42 -5.73 13.95
CA GLY A 147 4.70 -6.28 15.28
C GLY A 147 4.99 -5.23 16.36
N VAL A 148 4.52 -3.98 16.22
CA VAL A 148 4.55 -3.00 17.32
C VAL A 148 3.44 -3.30 18.32
N ARG A 149 3.53 -4.47 18.95
CA ARG A 149 3.24 -4.54 20.38
C ARG A 149 4.53 -4.14 21.09
N GLN A 150 4.75 -2.84 21.27
CA GLN A 150 5.24 -2.43 22.59
C GLN A 150 4.09 -2.72 23.53
N VAL A 151 4.05 -3.95 24.04
CA VAL A 151 3.34 -4.22 25.28
C VAL A 151 4.07 -3.38 26.32
N ASP A 152 3.64 -2.14 26.52
CA ASP A 152 3.91 -1.42 27.76
C ASP A 152 3.04 -2.08 28.84
N THR A 153 3.41 -3.30 29.22
CA THR A 153 3.06 -3.85 30.54
C THR A 153 4.02 -3.26 31.56
N THR A 154 3.91 -1.95 31.75
CA THR A 154 4.28 -1.27 32.98
C THR A 154 3.17 -0.28 33.33
N LEU A 155 2.03 -0.83 33.72
CA LEU A 155 1.21 -0.23 34.74
C LEU A 155 1.29 -1.13 35.98
N ASP A 156 2.44 -1.05 36.65
CA ASP A 156 2.44 -1.13 38.11
C ASP A 156 1.87 0.20 38.59
N PHE A 157 0.61 0.21 39.06
CA PHE A 157 0.12 0.94 40.23
C PHE A 157 -1.24 0.39 40.66
#